data_AF-A0A521XWQ1-F1
#
_entry.id   AF-A0A521XWQ1-F1
#
_cell.length_a   1.000
_cell.length_b   1.000
_cell.length_c   1.000
_cell.angle_alpha   90.00
_cell.angle_beta   90.00
_cell.angle_gamma   90.00
#
_symmetry.space_group_name_H-M   'P 1'
#
loop_
_entity.id
_entity.type
_entity.pdbx_description
1 polymer ?
#
loop_
_entity_poly.entity_id
_entity_poly.type
_entity_poly.pdbx_seq_one_letter_code
_entity_poly.pdbx_strand_id
1 'polypeptide(L)'
;PERIEQQLAHLKELRARYDKVGVEDKGKLFNTDVLFHIELGFMLDCAEMITKSALERKESRGAHTRLDYPNRDDANWLKHIVLTKQPDGSEKMTYSPVTITQWQPQERKY
;
A
#
# COMPACT_ATOMS: atom_id res chain seq x y z
N PRO A 1 -1.12 -15.67 -2.22
CA PRO A 1 -2.15 -15.06 -1.33
C PRO A 1 -1.78 -15.13 0.16
N GLU A 2 -1.52 -16.32 0.71
CA GLU A 2 -1.30 -16.55 2.15
C GLU A 2 -0.20 -15.66 2.76
N ARG A 3 0.94 -15.51 2.08
CA ARG A 3 2.03 -14.63 2.56
C ARG A 3 1.61 -13.17 2.68
N ILE A 4 0.79 -12.65 1.76
CA ILE A 4 0.33 -11.25 1.78
C ILE A 4 -0.61 -11.02 2.97
N GLU A 5 -1.49 -11.99 3.24
CA GLU A 5 -2.38 -11.97 4.41
C GLU A 5 -1.58 -12.01 5.73
N GLN A 6 -0.55 -12.84 5.80
CA GLN A 6 0.38 -12.87 6.94
C GLN A 6 1.10 -11.52 7.13
N GLN A 7 1.58 -10.89 6.04
CA GLN A 7 2.21 -9.56 6.14
C GLN A 7 1.23 -8.51 6.64
N LEU A 8 -0.04 -8.58 6.24
CA LEU A 8 -1.06 -7.66 6.73
C LEU A 8 -1.32 -7.84 8.24
N ALA A 9 -1.27 -9.08 8.74
CA ALA A 9 -1.33 -9.34 10.18
C ALA A 9 -0.11 -8.77 10.92
N HIS A 10 1.09 -8.93 10.37
CA HIS A 10 2.32 -8.37 10.95
C HIS A 10 2.29 -6.84 10.98
N LEU A 11 1.80 -6.18 9.93
CA LEU A 11 1.66 -4.71 9.90
C LEU A 11 0.70 -4.21 10.97
N LYS A 12 -0.39 -4.94 11.25
CA LYS A 12 -1.30 -4.60 12.36
C LYS A 12 -0.61 -4.69 13.72
N GLU A 13 0.23 -5.70 13.93
CA GLU A 13 1.03 -5.81 15.16
C GLU A 13 2.01 -4.64 15.30
N LEU A 14 2.74 -4.31 14.23
CA LEU A 14 3.66 -3.18 14.20
C LEU A 14 2.96 -1.86 14.48
N ARG A 15 1.74 -1.67 13.96
CA ARG A 15 0.91 -0.51 14.27
C ARG A 15 0.54 -0.43 15.75
N ALA A 16 0.09 -1.54 16.33
CA ALA A 16 -0.24 -1.59 17.76
C ALA A 16 0.98 -1.35 18.67
N ARG A 17 2.20 -1.68 18.19
CA ARG A 17 3.46 -1.35 18.87
C ARG A 17 3.79 0.14 18.74
N TYR A 18 3.63 0.71 17.54
CA TYR A 18 3.87 2.12 17.27
C TYR A 18 3.06 3.02 18.21
N ASP A 19 1.79 2.69 18.46
CA ASP A 19 0.92 3.46 19.38
C ASP A 19 1.42 3.49 20.84
N LYS A 20 2.37 2.61 21.20
CA LYS A 20 2.99 2.53 22.54
C LYS A 20 4.39 3.14 22.60
N VAL A 21 4.98 3.49 21.45
CA VAL A 21 6.32 4.06 21.39
C VAL A 21 6.26 5.53 21.81
N GLY A 22 7.05 5.89 22.81
CA GLY A 22 7.27 7.29 23.19
C GLY A 22 8.56 7.82 22.59
N VAL A 23 8.60 9.12 22.32
CA VAL A 23 9.82 9.86 22.00
C VAL A 23 10.60 10.09 23.30
N GLU A 24 11.88 9.75 23.33
CA GLU A 24 12.72 9.91 24.53
C GLU A 24 13.25 11.34 24.65
N ASP A 25 13.71 11.93 23.54
CA ASP A 25 14.22 13.31 23.53
C ASP A 25 13.10 14.32 23.79
N LYS A 26 13.28 15.15 24.83
CA LYS A 26 12.35 16.23 25.23
C LYS A 26 12.82 17.62 24.78
N GLY A 27 13.95 17.70 24.09
CA GLY A 27 14.48 18.92 23.50
C GLY A 27 13.53 19.49 22.44
N LYS A 28 13.52 20.83 22.31
CA LYS A 28 12.66 21.53 21.34
C LYS A 28 13.39 21.94 20.06
N LEU A 29 14.71 22.04 20.12
CA LEU A 29 15.55 22.49 19.01
C LEU A 29 16.08 21.25 18.27
N PHE A 30 15.76 21.14 16.98
CA PHE A 30 16.23 20.05 16.10
C PHE A 30 16.02 18.63 16.68
N ASN A 31 14.85 18.39 17.28
CA ASN A 31 14.50 17.08 17.81
C ASN A 31 14.15 16.13 16.66
N THR A 32 15.15 15.38 16.20
CA THR A 32 15.01 14.38 15.14
C THR A 32 14.23 13.15 15.61
N ASP A 33 14.20 12.87 16.91
CA ASP A 33 13.45 11.75 17.47
C ASP A 33 11.94 11.93 17.24
N VAL A 34 11.41 13.14 17.46
CA VAL A 34 10.02 13.49 17.10
C VAL A 34 9.77 13.33 15.60
N LEU A 35 10.70 13.80 14.76
CA LEU A 35 10.55 13.70 13.31
C LEU A 35 10.48 12.24 12.85
N PHE A 36 11.42 11.40 13.28
CA PHE A 36 11.45 9.99 12.94
C PHE A 36 10.23 9.24 13.48
N HIS A 37 9.73 9.61 14.65
CA HIS A 37 8.50 9.04 15.18
C HIS A 37 7.29 9.35 14.28
N ILE A 38 7.18 10.57 13.74
CA ILE A 38 6.11 10.96 12.81
C ILE A 38 6.28 10.21 11.46
N GLU A 39 7.49 10.20 10.91
CA GLU A 39 7.80 9.55 9.64
C GLU A 39 7.54 8.03 9.69
N LEU A 40 7.84 7.39 10.82
CA LEU A 40 7.53 5.98 11.04
C LEU A 40 6.04 5.70 10.91
N GLY A 41 5.18 6.58 11.42
CA GLY A 41 3.72 6.48 11.26
C GLY A 41 3.29 6.53 9.79
N PHE A 42 3.88 7.43 9.00
CA PHE A 42 3.60 7.52 7.56
C PHE A 42 4.11 6.30 6.78
N MET A 43 5.28 5.76 7.13
CA MET A 43 5.79 4.54 6.51
C MET A 43 4.89 3.34 6.77
N LEU A 44 4.35 3.21 7.99
CA LEU A 44 3.38 2.16 8.33
C LEU A 44 2.09 2.28 7.51
N ASP A 45 1.57 3.51 7.36
CA ASP A 45 0.38 3.77 6.53
C ASP A 45 0.62 3.37 5.06
N CYS A 46 1.76 3.77 4.49
CA CYS A 46 2.14 3.40 3.13
C CYS A 46 2.27 1.87 2.96
N ALA A 47 2.94 1.19 3.90
CA ALA A 47 3.13 -0.25 3.85
C ALA A 47 1.80 -1.02 3.89
N GLU A 48 0.86 -0.57 4.74
CA GLU A 48 -0.47 -1.17 4.85
C GLU A 48 -1.28 -0.97 3.56
N MET A 49 -1.28 0.23 3.00
CA MET A 49 -1.97 0.51 1.74
C MET A 49 -1.42 -0.28 0.55
N ILE A 50 -0.09 -0.43 0.47
CA ILE A 50 0.57 -1.24 -0.58
C ILE A 50 0.16 -2.70 -0.42
N THR A 51 0.18 -3.23 0.79
CA THR A 51 -0.13 -4.63 1.06
C THR A 51 -1.61 -4.94 0.76
N LYS A 52 -2.52 -4.06 1.18
CA LYS A 52 -3.97 -4.19 0.88
C LYS A 52 -4.27 -4.11 -0.60
N SER A 53 -3.67 -3.16 -1.32
CA SER A 53 -3.84 -3.04 -2.77
C SER A 53 -3.25 -4.24 -3.53
N ALA A 54 -2.12 -4.77 -3.07
CA ALA A 54 -1.53 -6.00 -3.60
C ALA A 54 -2.39 -7.24 -3.36
N LEU A 55 -3.07 -7.32 -2.21
CA LEU A 55 -3.99 -8.42 -1.90
C LEU A 55 -5.23 -8.39 -2.80
N GLU A 56 -5.80 -7.19 -2.98
CA GLU A 56 -6.98 -6.98 -3.80
C GLU A 56 -6.68 -7.25 -5.28
N ARG A 57 -5.55 -6.77 -5.80
CA ARG A 57 -5.18 -6.94 -7.22
C ARG A 57 -4.91 -8.40 -7.55
N LYS A 58 -5.85 -9.05 -8.22
CA LYS A 58 -5.77 -10.46 -8.64
C LYS A 58 -5.29 -10.60 -10.09
N GLU A 59 -4.13 -10.01 -10.40
CA GLU A 59 -3.43 -10.17 -11.67
C GLU A 59 -1.92 -9.95 -11.48
N SER A 60 -1.14 -10.19 -12.53
CA SER A 60 0.27 -9.77 -12.60
C SER A 60 0.48 -8.73 -13.71
N ARG A 61 1.06 -7.58 -13.36
CA ARG A 61 1.36 -6.50 -14.31
C ARG A 61 2.57 -5.68 -13.83
N GLY A 62 3.60 -5.58 -14.69
CA GLY A 62 4.79 -4.78 -14.42
C GLY A 62 5.57 -5.31 -13.22
N ALA A 63 5.80 -4.47 -12.22
CA ALA A 63 6.51 -4.86 -11.00
C ALA A 63 5.67 -5.67 -10.00
N HIS A 64 4.34 -5.72 -10.18
CA HIS A 64 3.47 -6.52 -9.33
C HIS A 64 3.25 -7.89 -9.96
N THR A 65 3.80 -8.93 -9.34
CA THR A 65 3.72 -10.32 -9.81
C THR A 65 3.16 -11.22 -8.73
N ARG A 66 2.15 -12.00 -9.11
CA ARG A 66 1.44 -12.95 -8.25
C ARG A 66 1.53 -14.35 -8.84
N LEU A 67 2.02 -15.29 -8.04
CA LEU A 67 2.13 -16.70 -8.45
C LEU A 67 0.76 -17.37 -8.61
N ASP A 68 -0.25 -16.89 -7.88
CA ASP A 68 -1.64 -17.36 -7.99
C ASP A 68 -2.42 -16.72 -9.15
N TYR A 69 -1.94 -15.58 -9.68
CA TYR A 69 -2.51 -14.89 -10.85
C TYR A 69 -1.38 -14.41 -11.78
N PRO A 70 -0.71 -15.32 -12.49
CA PRO A 70 0.53 -15.00 -13.22
C PRO A 70 0.31 -14.16 -14.47
N ASN A 71 -0.91 -14.13 -15.00
CA ASN A 71 -1.23 -13.46 -16.25
C ASN A 71 -1.77 -12.05 -16.01
N ARG A 72 -1.60 -11.21 -17.04
CA ARG A 72 -2.22 -9.88 -17.12
C ARG A 72 -3.71 -10.03 -17.41
N ASP A 73 -4.56 -9.27 -16.73
CA ASP A 73 -6.01 -9.27 -16.93
C ASP A 73 -6.50 -7.84 -17.20
N ASP A 74 -6.57 -7.50 -18.48
CA ASP A 74 -7.04 -6.19 -18.92
C ASP A 74 -8.57 -6.03 -18.82
N ALA A 75 -9.33 -7.14 -18.75
CA ALA A 75 -10.78 -7.08 -18.66
C ALA A 75 -11.25 -6.60 -17.27
N ASN A 76 -10.63 -7.11 -16.21
CA ASN A 76 -11.04 -6.79 -14.84
C ASN A 76 -10.16 -5.74 -14.14
N TRP A 77 -8.89 -5.61 -14.56
CA TRP A 77 -7.87 -4.85 -13.84
C TRP A 77 -7.20 -3.74 -14.64
N LEU A 78 -7.77 -3.34 -15.79
CA LEU A 78 -7.39 -2.10 -16.47
C LEU A 78 -7.96 -0.86 -15.77
N LYS A 79 -7.57 -0.70 -14.50
CA LYS A 79 -8.03 0.36 -13.58
C LYS A 79 -6.91 0.69 -12.59
N HIS A 80 -6.99 1.88 -12.02
CA HIS A 80 -6.23 2.29 -10.86
C HIS A 80 -6.96 1.86 -9.59
N ILE A 81 -6.21 1.29 -8.64
CA ILE A 81 -6.69 1.06 -7.28
C ILE A 81 -6.34 2.31 -6.48
N VAL A 82 -7.34 2.92 -5.84
CA VAL A 82 -7.18 4.11 -5.02
C VAL A 82 -7.59 3.75 -3.60
N LEU A 83 -6.64 3.76 -2.67
CA LEU A 83 -6.93 3.66 -1.24
C LEU A 83 -6.85 5.06 -0.63
N THR A 84 -7.86 5.42 0.14
CA THR A 84 -7.91 6.68 0.86
C THR A 84 -8.17 6.39 2.33
N LYS A 85 -7.26 6.86 3.19
CA LYS A 85 -7.47 6.87 4.64
C LYS A 85 -8.34 8.06 5.00
N GLN A 86 -9.43 7.78 5.69
CA GLN A 86 -10.41 8.77 6.11
C GLN A 86 -10.02 9.39 7.46
N PRO A 87 -10.57 10.57 7.81
CA PRO A 87 -10.29 11.23 9.08
C PRO A 87 -10.71 10.40 10.31
N ASP A 88 -11.70 9.52 10.17
CA ASP A 88 -12.16 8.59 11.22
C ASP A 88 -11.23 7.37 11.39
N GLY A 89 -10.16 7.27 10.61
CA GLY A 89 -9.24 6.14 10.61
C GLY A 89 -9.71 4.95 9.75
N SER A 90 -10.91 5.01 9.17
CA SER A 90 -11.36 4.00 8.21
C SER A 90 -10.64 4.15 6.88
N GLU A 91 -10.65 3.10 6.08
CA GLU A 91 -10.07 3.12 4.74
C GLU A 91 -11.16 2.88 3.70
N LYS A 92 -11.10 3.67 2.62
CA LYS A 92 -11.97 3.52 1.48
C LYS A 92 -11.14 3.11 0.28
N MET A 93 -11.45 1.93 -0.26
CA MET A 93 -10.90 1.46 -1.52
C MET A 93 -11.87 1.80 -2.65
N THR A 94 -11.39 2.52 -3.65
CA THR A 94 -12.12 2.87 -4.87
C THR A 94 -11.29 2.51 -6.09
N TYR A 95 -11.94 2.58 -7.25
CA TYR A 95 -11.31 2.29 -8.54
C TYR A 95 -11.54 3.45 -9.49
N SER A 96 -10.52 3.78 -10.27
CA SER A 96 -10.61 4.77 -11.33
C SER A 96 -10.20 4.15 -12.66
N PRO A 97 -10.93 4.37 -13.76
CA PRO A 97 -10.56 3.84 -15.07
C PRO A 97 -9.21 4.41 -15.54
N VAL A 98 -8.46 3.61 -16.32
CA VAL A 98 -7.26 4.10 -16.98
C VAL A 98 -7.67 4.94 -18.19
N THR A 99 -7.13 6.16 -18.30
CA THR A 99 -7.33 6.99 -19.50
C THR A 99 -6.39 6.50 -20.61
N ILE A 100 -6.95 5.76 -21.57
CA ILE A 100 -6.21 5.34 -22.78
C ILE A 100 -6.21 6.50 -23.76
N THR A 101 -5.02 6.91 -24.21
CA THR A 101 -4.85 7.99 -25.18
C THR A 101 -4.68 7.42 -26.58
N GLN A 102 -3.50 7.58 -27.19
CA GLN A 102 -3.26 7.19 -28.58
C GLN A 102 -2.86 5.72 -28.73
N TRP A 103 -2.21 5.15 -27.71
CA TRP A 103 -1.65 3.80 -27.78
C TRP A 103 -2.52 2.82 -27.00
N GLN A 104 -3.08 1.85 -27.72
CA GLN A 104 -3.88 0.79 -27.12
C GLN A 104 -3.00 -0.16 -26.29
N PRO A 105 -3.51 -0.70 -25.17
CA PRO A 105 -2.78 -1.69 -24.38
C PRO A 105 -2.42 -2.91 -25.22
N GLN A 106 -1.13 -3.16 -25.40
CA GLN A 106 -0.61 -4.38 -26.04
C GLN A 106 0.23 -5.17 -25.06
N GLU A 107 0.36 -6.47 -25.30
CA GLU A 107 1.26 -7.33 -24.52
C GLU A 107 2.71 -6.80 -24.61
N ARG A 108 3.38 -6.66 -23.46
CA ARG A 108 4.79 -6.23 -23.42
C ARG A 108 5.68 -7.46 -23.54
N LYS A 109 6.51 -7.51 -24.59
CA LYS A 109 7.59 -8.48 -24.76
C LYS A 109 8.92 -7.79 -24.49
N TYR A 110 9.76 -8.43 -23.68
CA TYR A 110 11.11 -7.98 -23.32
C TYR A 110 12.16 -8.85 -24.01
#